data_AF-A0A9E3LNE9-F1
#
_entry.id   AF-A0A9E3LNE9-F1
#
_cell.length_a   1.000
_cell.length_b   1.000
_cell.length_c   1.000
_cell.angle_alpha   90.00
_cell.angle_beta   90.00
_cell.angle_gamma   90.00
#
_symmetry.space_group_name_H-M   'P 1'
#
loop_
_entity.id
_entity.type
_entity.pdbx_description
1 polymer ?
#
loop_
_entity_poly.entity_id
_entity_poly.type
_entity_poly.pdbx_seq_one_letter_code
_entity_poly.pdbx_strand_id
1 'polypeptide(L)'
;MRTFLAAGSALCLTLLLAATPARAALTASELTLDEAVLNQFNVVTTGDYSTSNDTEGRMAIGGNLTGSLNNVCFNGCSGNTTPVGGTTYGTLNVWGSVNANVTMGGGSAYIKGSRSGSLNLNGGSTLQSSFPFASPMPFATPLTDLASSIAADAQSDTGTVAAGALVQNATPQITATKAAGTYGGKNYGFITISLANLATYVNFGGIVTSGFTSGVDAVFVVVTGAPGATSATLPGMNATNGDPNVIWDFVDATSLTFSGSWYGDILAPDATVTNKGDLNGTVFAQSINQLSEIHNYNLPTDILSGLPTTTVSQSSPVVEPSTLAVLFVGIFGLAFARRKAAHAAA
;
A
#
# COMPACT_ATOMS: atom_id res chain seq x y z
N MET A 1 10.47 52.24 -71.77
CA MET A 1 9.37 51.57 -72.52
C MET A 1 9.38 50.10 -72.13
N ARG A 2 8.28 49.61 -71.53
CA ARG A 2 7.95 48.21 -71.10
C ARG A 2 8.67 47.69 -69.84
N THR A 3 8.07 47.73 -68.62
CA THR A 3 7.17 46.75 -67.95
C THR A 3 7.71 45.32 -67.82
N PHE A 4 7.88 44.80 -66.59
CA PHE A 4 6.96 43.80 -65.99
C PHE A 4 7.21 43.55 -64.49
N LEU A 5 6.09 43.41 -63.77
CA LEU A 5 5.83 42.93 -62.40
C LEU A 5 6.55 41.63 -62.02
N ALA A 6 6.82 41.47 -60.71
CA ALA A 6 6.33 40.31 -59.95
C ALA A 6 6.35 40.60 -58.43
N ALA A 7 5.17 40.69 -57.84
CA ALA A 7 4.93 40.74 -56.41
C ALA A 7 4.91 39.32 -55.83
N GLY A 8 5.59 39.09 -54.71
CA GLY A 8 5.51 37.87 -53.92
C GLY A 8 5.01 38.18 -52.52
N SER A 9 3.71 37.99 -52.30
CA SER A 9 3.02 38.15 -51.01
C SER A 9 3.44 37.04 -50.04
N ALA A 10 4.03 37.41 -48.91
CA ALA A 10 4.25 36.50 -47.78
C ALA A 10 3.01 36.50 -46.88
N LEU A 11 2.27 35.41 -46.92
CA LEU A 11 1.14 35.10 -46.03
C LEU A 11 1.71 34.76 -44.64
N CYS A 12 1.66 35.68 -43.69
CA CYS A 12 2.03 35.42 -42.29
C CYS A 12 0.81 34.85 -41.57
N LEU A 13 0.80 33.52 -41.38
CA LEU A 13 -0.23 32.80 -40.64
C LEU A 13 0.04 32.96 -39.13
N THR A 14 -0.69 33.86 -38.47
CA THR A 14 -0.71 33.95 -37.01
C THR A 14 -1.50 32.77 -36.42
N LEU A 15 -0.78 31.80 -35.86
CA LEU A 15 -1.35 30.71 -35.08
C LEU A 15 -1.60 31.21 -33.64
N LEU A 16 -2.86 31.49 -33.29
CA LEU A 16 -3.27 31.71 -31.91
C LEU A 16 -3.30 30.35 -31.19
N LEU A 17 -2.23 30.00 -30.46
CA LEU A 17 -2.26 28.89 -29.51
C LEU A 17 -2.94 29.37 -28.23
N ALA A 18 -4.22 29.06 -28.09
CA ALA A 18 -4.90 29.12 -26.80
C ALA A 18 -4.35 27.99 -25.92
N ALA A 19 -3.41 28.32 -25.03
CA ALA A 19 -2.94 27.42 -24.01
C ALA A 19 -4.05 27.24 -22.95
N THR A 20 -4.87 26.20 -23.12
CA THR A 20 -5.59 25.63 -21.98
C THR A 20 -4.58 24.89 -21.11
N PRO A 21 -4.65 24.98 -19.77
CA PRO A 21 -3.88 24.08 -18.92
C PRO A 21 -4.45 22.67 -19.12
N ALA A 22 -3.82 21.91 -20.02
CA ALA A 22 -3.95 20.47 -20.01
C ALA A 22 -3.37 20.00 -18.68
N ARG A 23 -4.23 19.60 -17.74
CA ARG A 23 -3.81 18.73 -16.64
C ARG A 23 -3.22 17.51 -17.33
N ALA A 24 -1.89 17.36 -17.27
CA ALA A 24 -1.28 16.07 -17.55
C ALA A 24 -1.92 15.10 -16.55
N ALA A 25 -2.79 14.21 -17.04
CA ALA A 25 -3.20 13.07 -16.26
C ALA A 25 -1.91 12.31 -15.95
N LEU A 26 -1.48 12.36 -14.70
CA LEU A 26 -0.39 11.52 -14.21
C LEU A 26 -0.79 10.09 -14.53
N THR A 27 0.01 9.40 -15.34
CA THR A 27 -0.06 7.95 -15.50
C THR A 27 0.57 7.32 -14.26
N ALA A 28 -0.10 7.46 -13.11
CA ALA A 28 0.23 6.68 -11.93
C ALA A 28 0.13 5.20 -12.30
N SER A 29 1.02 4.36 -11.77
CA SER A 29 0.79 2.92 -11.85
C SER A 29 -0.39 2.64 -10.95
N GLU A 30 -1.43 2.03 -11.49
CA GLU A 30 -2.49 1.49 -10.66
C GLU A 30 -1.92 0.32 -9.87
N LEU A 31 -2.32 0.21 -8.61
CA LEU A 31 -2.09 -1.01 -7.84
C LEU A 31 -2.77 -2.16 -8.62
N THR A 32 -2.02 -3.12 -9.15
CA THR A 32 -2.64 -4.32 -9.71
C THR A 32 -3.22 -5.12 -8.56
N LEU A 33 -4.38 -5.76 -8.77
CA LEU A 33 -5.16 -6.49 -7.75
C LEU A 33 -4.36 -7.57 -6.98
N ASP A 34 -3.20 -7.91 -7.52
CA ASP A 34 -2.14 -8.78 -7.03
C ASP A 34 -1.31 -8.18 -5.87
N GLU A 35 -1.37 -6.87 -5.70
CA GLU A 35 -0.64 -6.03 -4.76
C GLU A 35 -1.50 -5.61 -3.55
N ALA A 36 -2.72 -6.16 -3.42
CA ALA A 36 -3.61 -5.99 -2.29
C ALA A 36 -3.12 -6.77 -1.05
N VAL A 37 -1.88 -6.51 -0.63
CA VAL A 37 -1.25 -7.11 0.55
C VAL A 37 -2.12 -6.89 1.79
N LEU A 38 -2.83 -5.78 1.88
CA LEU A 38 -3.74 -5.52 3.00
C LEU A 38 -4.98 -6.44 3.05
N ASN A 39 -5.32 -7.10 1.95
CA ASN A 39 -6.42 -8.06 1.86
C ASN A 39 -5.94 -9.52 2.05
N GLN A 40 -4.64 -9.79 1.85
CA GLN A 40 -4.08 -11.13 2.03
C GLN A 40 -3.39 -11.34 3.38
N PHE A 41 -2.89 -10.26 3.98
CA PHE A 41 -2.14 -10.24 5.21
C PHE A 41 -2.85 -9.38 6.23
N ASN A 42 -2.83 -9.82 7.48
CA ASN A 42 -3.33 -9.05 8.61
C ASN A 42 -2.22 -8.25 9.28
N VAL A 43 -0.98 -8.72 9.13
CA VAL A 43 0.20 -8.03 9.66
C VAL A 43 1.21 -7.85 8.55
N VAL A 44 1.57 -6.61 8.32
CA VAL A 44 2.55 -6.21 7.33
C VAL A 44 3.48 -5.22 8.01
N THR A 45 4.77 -5.53 8.10
CA THR A 45 5.72 -4.57 8.67
C THR A 45 7.03 -4.54 7.93
N THR A 46 7.57 -3.35 7.65
CA THR A 46 8.86 -3.17 6.97
C THR A 46 10.05 -3.42 7.90
N GLY A 47 9.85 -3.33 9.21
CA GLY A 47 10.82 -3.55 10.26
C GLY A 47 10.45 -4.71 11.18
N ASP A 48 10.72 -4.55 12.47
CA ASP A 48 10.61 -5.64 13.44
C ASP A 48 9.18 -5.86 13.92
N TYR A 49 8.85 -7.12 14.22
CA TYR A 49 7.61 -7.52 14.85
C TYR A 49 7.88 -8.20 16.19
N SER A 50 7.47 -7.57 17.29
CA SER A 50 7.50 -8.16 18.62
C SER A 50 6.09 -8.48 19.07
N THR A 51 5.89 -9.65 19.66
CA THR A 51 4.55 -10.12 20.02
C THR A 51 4.55 -11.04 21.25
N SER A 52 3.43 -11.07 21.97
CA SER A 52 3.15 -12.04 23.02
C SER A 52 1.75 -12.67 22.88
N ASN A 53 1.12 -12.58 21.70
CA ASN A 53 -0.29 -12.91 21.51
C ASN A 53 -0.57 -13.51 20.12
N ASP A 54 -1.84 -13.75 19.82
CA ASP A 54 -2.29 -14.44 18.62
C ASP A 54 -2.50 -13.49 17.45
N THR A 55 -2.21 -13.98 16.24
CA THR A 55 -2.53 -13.30 14.99
C THR A 55 -3.35 -14.26 14.13
N GLU A 56 -4.62 -13.94 13.88
CA GLU A 56 -5.53 -14.84 13.15
C GLU A 56 -5.27 -14.92 11.64
N GLY A 57 -4.26 -14.17 11.18
CA GLY A 57 -4.02 -13.83 9.79
C GLY A 57 -2.63 -14.15 9.26
N ARG A 58 -2.45 -13.96 7.95
CA ARG A 58 -1.11 -14.09 7.35
C ARG A 58 -0.26 -12.89 7.73
N MET A 59 1.05 -13.12 7.79
CA MET A 59 2.00 -12.10 8.20
C MET A 59 3.17 -12.00 7.23
N ALA A 60 3.60 -10.76 7.01
CA ALA A 60 4.81 -10.44 6.28
C ALA A 60 5.65 -9.42 7.06
N ILE A 61 6.86 -9.83 7.45
CA ILE A 61 7.72 -9.13 8.41
C ILE A 61 9.07 -8.86 7.75
N GLY A 62 9.44 -7.58 7.63
CA GLY A 62 10.62 -7.11 6.91
C GLY A 62 11.90 -7.27 7.73
N GLY A 63 11.79 -7.08 9.04
CA GLY A 63 12.83 -7.27 10.03
C GLY A 63 12.71 -8.61 10.77
N ASN A 64 13.04 -8.58 12.04
CA ASN A 64 13.05 -9.74 12.92
C ASN A 64 11.69 -9.95 13.59
N LEU A 65 11.38 -11.21 13.85
CA LEU A 65 10.25 -11.63 14.69
C LEU A 65 10.77 -12.04 16.07
N THR A 66 10.26 -11.42 17.13
CA THR A 66 10.63 -11.69 18.53
C THR A 66 9.42 -11.97 19.43
N GLY A 67 9.63 -12.73 20.51
CA GLY A 67 8.60 -12.97 21.53
C GLY A 67 7.87 -14.32 21.38
N SER A 68 6.55 -14.32 21.49
CA SER A 68 5.70 -15.52 21.40
C SER A 68 4.46 -15.25 20.55
N LEU A 69 4.35 -15.96 19.43
CA LEU A 69 3.15 -16.06 18.61
C LEU A 69 2.45 -17.37 18.96
N ASN A 70 1.46 -17.33 19.85
CA ASN A 70 0.88 -18.57 20.37
C ASN A 70 0.02 -19.26 19.34
N ASN A 71 -0.59 -18.51 18.42
CA ASN A 71 -1.26 -19.03 17.23
C ASN A 71 -1.15 -18.06 16.05
N VAL A 72 -0.78 -18.60 14.89
CA VAL A 72 -0.89 -17.94 13.60
C VAL A 72 -1.93 -18.66 12.75
N CYS A 73 -2.88 -17.91 12.20
CA CYS A 73 -3.90 -18.42 11.28
C CYS A 73 -4.79 -19.55 11.82
N PHE A 74 -5.07 -19.58 13.12
CA PHE A 74 -5.87 -20.65 13.73
C PHE A 74 -7.36 -20.63 13.35
N ASN A 75 -7.89 -19.49 12.86
CA ASN A 75 -9.32 -19.31 12.57
C ASN A 75 -9.64 -18.74 11.18
N GLY A 76 -8.69 -18.69 10.23
CA GLY A 76 -8.97 -17.95 8.98
C GLY A 76 -8.07 -18.16 7.78
N CYS A 77 -6.90 -18.79 7.91
CA CYS A 77 -6.02 -19.01 6.75
C CYS A 77 -5.91 -20.50 6.43
N SER A 78 -6.45 -20.92 5.28
CA SER A 78 -6.11 -22.21 4.68
C SER A 78 -5.00 -22.00 3.64
N GLY A 79 -3.90 -22.74 3.80
CA GLY A 79 -2.84 -22.88 2.79
C GLY A 79 -2.02 -21.62 2.46
N ASN A 80 -1.13 -21.79 1.49
CA ASN A 80 -0.35 -20.69 0.92
C ASN A 80 -1.25 -19.83 0.02
N THR A 81 -0.93 -18.54 -0.11
CA THR A 81 -1.55 -17.67 -1.11
C THR A 81 -0.55 -17.40 -2.22
N THR A 82 -0.99 -17.50 -3.46
CA THR A 82 -0.21 -17.04 -4.62
C THR A 82 -1.02 -15.89 -5.21
N PRO A 83 -0.64 -14.63 -4.94
CA PRO A 83 -1.20 -13.52 -5.70
C PRO A 83 -0.99 -13.73 -7.20
N VAL A 84 -1.79 -13.01 -7.99
CA VAL A 84 -1.54 -12.87 -9.43
C VAL A 84 -0.09 -12.34 -9.61
N GLY A 85 0.68 -12.86 -10.57
CA GLY A 85 2.12 -12.56 -10.66
C GLY A 85 3.08 -13.60 -10.06
N GLY A 86 2.55 -14.67 -9.46
CA GLY A 86 3.22 -15.99 -9.47
C GLY A 86 4.21 -16.30 -8.34
N THR A 87 4.39 -15.44 -7.34
CA THR A 87 5.18 -15.77 -6.14
C THR A 87 4.28 -16.26 -5.02
N THR A 88 4.54 -17.45 -4.48
CA THR A 88 3.74 -18.03 -3.39
C THR A 88 4.19 -17.51 -2.03
N TYR A 89 3.29 -16.85 -1.31
CA TYR A 89 3.45 -16.43 0.08
C TYR A 89 2.90 -17.47 1.05
N GLY A 90 3.59 -17.62 2.17
CA GLY A 90 3.19 -18.48 3.27
C GLY A 90 2.22 -17.78 4.21
N THR A 91 1.83 -18.50 5.25
CA THR A 91 1.17 -17.94 6.43
C THR A 91 2.10 -17.00 7.17
N LEU A 92 3.39 -17.35 7.25
CA LEU A 92 4.43 -16.56 7.90
C LEU A 92 5.55 -16.29 6.89
N ASN A 93 5.90 -15.02 6.68
CA ASN A 93 6.97 -14.60 5.78
C ASN A 93 7.87 -13.62 6.52
N VAL A 94 9.14 -13.97 6.74
CA VAL A 94 10.08 -13.18 7.54
C VAL A 94 11.37 -12.95 6.75
N TRP A 95 11.65 -11.69 6.41
CA TRP A 95 12.87 -11.27 5.71
C TRP A 95 14.08 -11.16 6.67
N GLY A 96 13.86 -10.97 7.98
CA GLY A 96 14.90 -11.06 9.01
C GLY A 96 14.96 -12.44 9.69
N SER A 97 15.36 -12.45 10.96
CA SER A 97 15.49 -13.65 11.78
C SER A 97 14.25 -13.90 12.66
N VAL A 98 14.01 -15.16 13.02
CA VAL A 98 12.97 -15.56 13.97
C VAL A 98 13.61 -15.93 15.31
N ASN A 99 13.48 -15.02 16.26
CA ASN A 99 13.88 -15.17 17.66
C ASN A 99 12.64 -15.24 18.56
N ALA A 100 11.63 -15.99 18.09
CA ALA A 100 10.34 -16.14 18.75
C ALA A 100 9.91 -17.60 18.79
N ASN A 101 9.08 -17.94 19.76
CA ASN A 101 8.32 -19.18 19.73
C ASN A 101 7.06 -18.95 18.88
N VAL A 102 6.85 -19.77 17.85
CA VAL A 102 5.72 -19.61 16.92
C VAL A 102 4.97 -20.92 16.81
N THR A 103 3.66 -20.89 17.00
CA THR A 103 2.77 -21.99 16.60
C THR A 103 1.97 -21.59 15.38
N MET A 104 1.94 -22.45 14.37
CA MET A 104 1.20 -22.21 13.14
C MET A 104 0.09 -23.24 12.99
N GLY A 105 -1.13 -22.77 12.74
CA GLY A 105 -2.31 -23.61 12.51
C GLY A 105 -2.44 -24.17 11.09
N GLY A 106 -1.68 -23.63 10.13
CA GLY A 106 -1.68 -24.08 8.74
C GLY A 106 -0.77 -23.25 7.82
N GLY A 107 -0.50 -23.78 6.63
CA GLY A 107 0.26 -23.09 5.56
C GLY A 107 1.78 -23.16 5.72
N SER A 108 2.51 -22.31 5.00
CA SER A 108 3.98 -22.34 4.99
C SER A 108 4.60 -21.20 5.81
N ALA A 109 5.76 -21.47 6.40
CA ALA A 109 6.69 -20.47 6.88
C ALA A 109 7.83 -20.28 5.89
N TYR A 110 8.10 -19.04 5.51
CA TYR A 110 9.28 -18.62 4.77
C TYR A 110 10.12 -17.72 5.66
N ILE A 111 11.35 -18.13 5.96
CA ILE A 111 12.26 -17.40 6.85
C ILE A 111 13.60 -17.25 6.12
N LYS A 112 14.04 -16.00 5.92
CA LYS A 112 15.33 -15.71 5.27
C LYS A 112 16.51 -15.76 6.25
N GLY A 113 16.31 -15.24 7.46
CA GLY A 113 17.36 -15.12 8.46
C GLY A 113 17.53 -16.37 9.34
N SER A 114 18.21 -16.19 10.46
CA SER A 114 18.44 -17.26 11.43
C SER A 114 17.19 -17.56 12.24
N ARG A 115 17.14 -18.75 12.85
CA ARG A 115 16.09 -19.14 13.78
C ARG A 115 16.70 -19.59 15.10
N SER A 116 16.31 -18.95 16.19
CA SER A 116 16.74 -19.31 17.55
C SER A 116 15.58 -19.77 18.45
N GLY A 117 14.34 -19.44 18.09
CA GLY A 117 13.13 -19.91 18.79
C GLY A 117 12.52 -21.18 18.20
N SER A 118 11.45 -21.67 18.83
CA SER A 118 10.72 -22.87 18.38
C SER A 118 9.71 -22.55 17.28
N LEU A 119 9.54 -23.49 16.33
CA LEU A 119 8.42 -23.46 15.36
C LEU A 119 7.59 -24.73 15.57
N ASN A 120 6.38 -24.57 16.07
CA ASN A 120 5.39 -25.63 16.21
C ASN A 120 4.46 -25.61 14.98
N LEU A 121 4.74 -26.49 14.02
CA LEU A 121 4.06 -26.55 12.74
C LEU A 121 2.88 -27.53 12.79
N ASN A 122 1.72 -27.05 13.24
CA ASN A 122 0.49 -27.86 13.32
C ASN A 122 -0.34 -27.76 12.03
N GLY A 123 -1.39 -28.58 11.91
CA GLY A 123 -2.38 -28.47 10.83
C GLY A 123 -1.81 -28.63 9.41
N GLY A 124 -0.73 -29.40 9.25
CA GLY A 124 -0.04 -29.58 7.97
C GLY A 124 0.87 -28.40 7.59
N SER A 125 1.23 -27.54 8.55
CA SER A 125 2.15 -26.45 8.32
C SER A 125 3.55 -26.95 7.93
N THR A 126 4.26 -26.18 7.10
CA THR A 126 5.61 -26.55 6.64
C THR A 126 6.58 -25.39 6.75
N LEU A 127 7.83 -25.67 7.10
CA LEU A 127 8.92 -24.73 6.93
C LEU A 127 9.53 -24.94 5.54
N GLN A 128 9.56 -23.89 4.74
CA GLN A 128 10.11 -23.95 3.39
C GLN A 128 11.63 -23.79 3.43
N SER A 129 12.33 -24.61 2.66
CA SER A 129 13.80 -24.64 2.63
C SER A 129 14.41 -23.48 1.83
N SER A 130 13.61 -22.84 0.97
CA SER A 130 14.02 -21.69 0.18
C SER A 130 13.13 -20.49 0.49
N PHE A 131 13.76 -19.31 0.54
CA PHE A 131 13.06 -18.04 0.62
C PHE A 131 12.79 -17.54 -0.81
N PRO A 132 11.53 -17.45 -1.26
CA PRO A 132 11.21 -17.29 -2.67
C PRO A 132 11.33 -15.84 -3.17
N PHE A 133 11.56 -14.88 -2.28
CA PHE A 133 11.55 -13.46 -2.60
C PHE A 133 12.96 -12.94 -2.90
N ALA A 134 13.18 -12.53 -4.16
CA ALA A 134 14.44 -11.96 -4.61
C ALA A 134 14.66 -10.52 -4.10
N SER A 135 13.58 -9.74 -4.01
CA SER A 135 13.60 -8.36 -3.52
C SER A 135 13.29 -8.29 -2.03
N PRO A 136 13.82 -7.28 -1.30
CA PRO A 136 13.23 -6.84 -0.05
C PRO A 136 11.73 -6.60 -0.25
N MET A 137 10.95 -6.92 0.77
CA MET A 137 9.50 -6.73 0.89
C MET A 137 8.84 -5.95 -0.27
N PRO A 138 8.35 -6.63 -1.33
CA PRO A 138 8.04 -5.98 -2.61
C PRO A 138 6.85 -5.00 -2.56
N PHE A 139 6.06 -5.05 -1.50
CA PHE A 139 4.89 -4.21 -1.28
C PHE A 139 5.15 -3.04 -0.32
N ALA A 140 6.35 -2.91 0.26
CA ALA A 140 6.66 -1.82 1.18
C ALA A 140 6.50 -0.45 0.50
N THR A 141 7.16 -0.25 -0.64
CA THR A 141 7.07 1.02 -1.38
C THR A 141 5.66 1.27 -1.92
N PRO A 142 4.97 0.31 -2.58
CA PRO A 142 3.58 0.52 -3.00
C PRO A 142 2.63 0.95 -1.86
N LEU A 143 2.75 0.37 -0.66
CA LEU A 143 1.90 0.75 0.47
C LEU A 143 2.24 2.13 1.06
N THR A 144 3.52 2.51 1.09
CA THR A 144 3.94 3.87 1.48
C THR A 144 3.49 4.91 0.46
N ASP A 145 3.61 4.59 -0.82
CA ASP A 145 3.15 5.43 -1.93
C ASP A 145 1.62 5.56 -1.91
N LEU A 146 0.89 4.48 -1.62
CA LEU A 146 -0.56 4.49 -1.46
C LEU A 146 -1.00 5.45 -0.35
N ALA A 147 -0.36 5.41 0.83
CA ALA A 147 -0.61 6.35 1.92
C ALA A 147 -0.43 7.80 1.47
N SER A 148 0.70 8.07 0.80
CA SER A 148 1.01 9.41 0.28
C SER A 148 0.00 9.89 -0.76
N SER A 149 -0.42 9.02 -1.68
CA SER A 149 -1.44 9.32 -2.70
C SER A 149 -2.80 9.62 -2.07
N ILE A 150 -3.26 8.78 -1.14
CA ILE A 150 -4.55 8.95 -0.46
C ILE A 150 -4.58 10.27 0.31
N ALA A 151 -3.51 10.61 1.02
CA ALA A 151 -3.39 11.87 1.73
C ALA A 151 -3.44 13.08 0.79
N ALA A 152 -2.75 13.02 -0.35
CA ALA A 152 -2.77 14.08 -1.36
C ALA A 152 -4.17 14.24 -2.00
N ASP A 153 -4.83 13.12 -2.32
CA ASP A 153 -6.17 13.12 -2.89
C ASP A 153 -7.18 13.73 -1.91
N ALA A 154 -7.15 13.34 -0.63
CA ALA A 154 -8.01 13.89 0.41
C ALA A 154 -7.84 15.41 0.60
N GLN A 155 -6.62 15.95 0.40
CA GLN A 155 -6.39 17.40 0.45
C GLN A 155 -6.96 18.14 -0.77
N SER A 156 -7.01 17.49 -1.92
CA SER A 156 -7.46 18.09 -3.17
C SER A 156 -8.97 17.93 -3.42
N ASP A 157 -9.62 16.99 -2.73
CA ASP A 157 -11.03 16.66 -2.91
C ASP A 157 -11.96 17.61 -2.15
N THR A 158 -12.91 18.23 -2.86
CA THR A 158 -13.88 19.16 -2.27
C THR A 158 -15.00 18.47 -1.47
N GLY A 159 -15.12 17.15 -1.58
CA GLY A 159 -16.03 16.29 -0.83
C GLY A 159 -15.39 15.65 0.41
N THR A 160 -14.17 16.02 0.77
CA THR A 160 -13.52 15.59 2.01
C THR A 160 -14.24 16.14 3.24
N VAL A 161 -14.54 15.27 4.20
CA VAL A 161 -15.13 15.64 5.50
C VAL A 161 -14.02 15.93 6.51
N ALA A 162 -13.96 17.16 7.04
CA ALA A 162 -13.04 17.49 8.13
C ALA A 162 -13.66 17.20 9.50
N ALA A 163 -13.07 16.27 10.25
CA ALA A 163 -13.50 15.92 11.60
C ALA A 163 -12.70 16.69 12.68
N GLY A 164 -13.44 17.27 13.63
CA GLY A 164 -12.87 17.98 14.78
C GLY A 164 -12.69 17.09 16.01
N ALA A 165 -12.31 17.69 17.14
CA ALA A 165 -12.33 16.99 18.42
C ALA A 165 -13.77 16.58 18.79
N LEU A 166 -13.96 15.35 19.27
CA LEU A 166 -15.21 14.92 19.86
C LEU A 166 -15.18 15.14 21.38
N VAL A 167 -16.19 15.85 21.89
CA VAL A 167 -16.46 15.97 23.32
C VAL A 167 -17.71 15.13 23.62
N GLN A 168 -17.59 14.20 24.57
CA GLN A 168 -18.59 13.16 24.86
C GLN A 168 -20.02 13.70 25.15
N ASN A 169 -21.03 13.07 24.51
CA ASN A 169 -22.37 12.74 25.08
C ASN A 169 -23.36 12.08 24.08
N ALA A 170 -22.92 11.74 22.87
CA ALA A 170 -23.63 10.83 21.97
C ALA A 170 -22.64 9.75 21.51
N THR A 171 -23.09 8.65 20.89
CA THR A 171 -22.27 7.74 20.08
C THR A 171 -22.00 8.43 18.73
N PRO A 172 -21.01 9.34 18.62
CA PRO A 172 -20.91 10.21 17.47
C PRO A 172 -20.33 9.34 16.37
N GLN A 173 -21.10 9.19 15.31
CA GLN A 173 -20.67 8.49 14.11
C GLN A 173 -20.28 9.55 13.09
N ILE A 174 -19.19 9.31 12.36
CA ILE A 174 -18.80 10.17 11.24
C ILE A 174 -19.28 9.48 9.96
N THR A 175 -19.98 10.22 9.12
CA THR A 175 -20.41 9.77 7.79
C THR A 175 -19.50 10.38 6.75
N ALA A 176 -18.87 9.55 5.92
CA ALA A 176 -18.10 10.03 4.78
C ALA A 176 -19.02 10.41 3.61
N THR A 177 -18.62 11.43 2.86
CA THR A 177 -19.22 11.79 1.57
C THR A 177 -18.40 11.22 0.43
N LYS A 178 -19.06 10.90 -0.69
CA LYS A 178 -18.39 10.41 -1.89
C LYS A 178 -17.44 11.50 -2.43
N ALA A 179 -16.19 11.13 -2.64
CA ALA A 179 -15.17 11.91 -3.30
C ALA A 179 -15.46 12.10 -4.80
N ALA A 180 -14.86 13.13 -5.39
CA ALA A 180 -14.92 13.41 -6.81
C ALA A 180 -14.06 12.40 -7.60
N GLY A 181 -14.72 11.42 -8.22
CA GLY A 181 -14.07 10.44 -9.09
C GLY A 181 -14.34 9.00 -8.65
N THR A 182 -13.66 8.08 -9.32
CA THR A 182 -13.63 6.65 -8.96
C THR A 182 -12.23 6.10 -9.21
N TYR A 183 -11.78 5.18 -8.35
CA TYR A 183 -10.56 4.40 -8.56
C TYR A 183 -10.93 2.96 -8.84
N GLY A 184 -10.43 2.37 -9.91
CA GLY A 184 -10.84 1.01 -10.32
C GLY A 184 -12.36 0.81 -10.47
N GLY A 185 -13.12 1.89 -10.75
CA GLY A 185 -14.58 1.85 -10.80
C GLY A 185 -15.30 1.88 -9.44
N LYS A 186 -14.56 2.00 -8.33
CA LYS A 186 -15.07 2.13 -6.96
C LYS A 186 -15.15 3.58 -6.52
N ASN A 187 -16.10 3.86 -5.65
CA ASN A 187 -16.37 5.17 -5.07
C ASN A 187 -15.77 5.21 -3.68
N TYR A 188 -15.05 6.27 -3.34
CA TYR A 188 -14.43 6.38 -2.02
C TYR A 188 -14.95 7.61 -1.31
N GLY A 189 -14.85 7.63 0.01
CA GLY A 189 -15.04 8.82 0.82
C GLY A 189 -13.78 9.16 1.59
N PHE A 190 -13.50 10.45 1.72
CA PHE A 190 -12.36 10.94 2.50
C PHE A 190 -12.84 11.64 3.77
N ILE A 191 -12.22 11.27 4.88
CA ILE A 191 -12.31 12.00 6.16
C ILE A 191 -10.90 12.45 6.51
N THR A 192 -10.74 13.71 6.92
CA THR A 192 -9.49 14.20 7.50
C THR A 192 -9.67 14.50 8.98
N ILE A 193 -8.70 14.11 9.79
CA ILE A 193 -8.68 14.39 11.22
C ILE A 193 -7.25 14.60 11.70
N SER A 194 -7.05 15.47 12.70
CA SER A 194 -5.74 15.57 13.33
C SER A 194 -5.53 14.44 14.35
N LEU A 195 -4.30 13.95 14.46
CA LEU A 195 -3.93 12.93 15.43
C LEU A 195 -4.27 13.38 16.86
N ALA A 196 -4.08 14.67 17.16
CA ALA A 196 -4.44 15.27 18.44
C ALA A 196 -5.94 15.19 18.72
N ASN A 197 -6.79 15.48 17.74
CA ASN A 197 -8.25 15.38 17.89
C ASN A 197 -8.69 13.93 18.06
N LEU A 198 -8.14 13.01 17.24
CA LEU A 198 -8.48 11.59 17.32
C LEU A 198 -8.12 10.99 18.69
N ALA A 199 -7.00 11.42 19.27
CA ALA A 199 -6.58 10.99 20.60
C ALA A 199 -7.51 11.43 21.74
N THR A 200 -8.34 12.47 21.55
CA THR A 200 -9.33 12.89 22.56
C THR A 200 -10.64 12.14 22.47
N TYR A 201 -10.82 11.25 21.49
CA TYR A 201 -12.07 10.54 21.32
C TYR A 201 -12.30 9.61 22.52
N VAL A 202 -13.54 9.52 22.98
CA VAL A 202 -13.92 8.55 24.01
C VAL A 202 -15.29 8.03 23.63
N ASN A 203 -15.49 6.71 23.77
CA ASN A 203 -16.74 6.06 23.38
C ASN A 203 -17.10 6.25 21.89
N PHE A 204 -16.09 6.35 21.01
CA PHE A 204 -16.30 6.61 19.60
C PHE A 204 -17.03 5.44 18.92
N GLY A 205 -18.16 5.73 18.28
CA GLY A 205 -19.03 4.75 17.64
C GLY A 205 -18.54 4.27 16.27
N GLY A 206 -17.31 4.60 15.88
CA GLY A 206 -16.73 4.26 14.60
C GLY A 206 -17.23 5.12 13.44
N ILE A 207 -16.87 4.69 12.23
CA ILE A 207 -17.41 5.22 10.97
C ILE A 207 -18.65 4.41 10.63
N VAL A 208 -19.76 5.08 10.29
CA VAL A 208 -20.98 4.35 9.85
C VAL A 208 -20.87 3.95 8.41
N THR A 209 -21.03 2.66 8.19
CA THR A 209 -20.92 2.00 6.90
C THR A 209 -22.15 1.17 6.56
N SER A 210 -22.95 0.77 7.56
CA SER A 210 -24.22 0.03 7.41
C SER A 210 -25.32 0.81 6.67
N GLY A 211 -24.98 1.97 6.11
CA GLY A 211 -25.82 2.77 5.24
C GLY A 211 -24.98 3.61 4.29
N PHE A 212 -24.20 3.00 3.40
CA PHE A 212 -23.75 3.63 2.13
C PHE A 212 -24.97 4.03 1.27
N THR A 213 -25.80 4.91 1.80
CA THR A 213 -26.90 5.62 1.13
C THR A 213 -26.35 6.69 0.18
N SER A 214 -25.03 6.87 0.13
CA SER A 214 -24.28 7.80 -0.70
C SER A 214 -23.49 7.14 -1.86
N GLY A 215 -23.52 5.80 -2.00
CA GLY A 215 -22.80 5.09 -3.06
C GLY A 215 -21.28 5.17 -2.91
N VAL A 216 -20.77 4.99 -1.67
CA VAL A 216 -19.34 4.86 -1.33
C VAL A 216 -19.05 3.37 -1.09
N ASP A 217 -17.96 2.86 -1.63
CA ASP A 217 -17.50 1.48 -1.48
C ASP A 217 -16.54 1.33 -0.28
N ALA A 218 -15.70 2.34 -0.03
CA ALA A 218 -14.78 2.39 1.12
C ALA A 218 -14.47 3.82 1.59
N VAL A 219 -14.01 3.95 2.82
CA VAL A 219 -13.67 5.22 3.47
C VAL A 219 -12.21 5.24 3.87
N PHE A 220 -11.50 6.28 3.43
CA PHE A 220 -10.16 6.60 3.91
C PHE A 220 -10.26 7.70 4.98
N VAL A 221 -9.75 7.41 6.17
CA VAL A 221 -9.60 8.37 7.25
C VAL A 221 -8.13 8.80 7.31
N VAL A 222 -7.82 9.95 6.73
CA VAL A 222 -6.48 10.53 6.72
C VAL A 222 -6.23 11.25 8.03
N VAL A 223 -5.36 10.67 8.84
CA VAL A 223 -4.96 11.15 10.16
C VAL A 223 -3.62 11.87 10.05
N THR A 224 -3.66 13.19 10.16
CA THR A 224 -2.46 14.04 10.04
C THR A 224 -1.97 14.50 11.41
N GLY A 225 -0.65 14.56 11.60
CA GLY A 225 -0.07 15.20 12.77
C GLY A 225 -0.16 16.72 12.66
N ALA A 226 -0.36 17.43 13.77
CA ALA A 226 0.14 18.81 13.79
C ALA A 226 1.68 18.76 13.67
N PRO A 227 2.36 19.79 13.11
CA PRO A 227 3.83 19.82 13.11
C PRO A 227 4.39 19.55 14.52
N GLY A 228 5.11 18.45 14.69
CA GLY A 228 5.68 18.00 15.97
C GLY A 228 4.81 17.07 16.82
N ALA A 229 3.57 16.76 16.41
CA ALA A 229 2.69 15.79 17.06
C ALA A 229 2.53 14.53 16.20
N THR A 230 3.63 13.79 16.02
CA THR A 230 3.69 12.54 15.23
C THR A 230 3.46 11.30 16.09
N SER A 231 3.13 11.47 17.38
CA SER A 231 2.96 10.37 18.32
C SER A 231 1.70 10.56 19.15
N ALA A 232 0.94 9.48 19.34
CA ALA A 232 -0.26 9.52 20.16
C ALA A 232 -0.63 8.17 20.77
N THR A 233 -1.36 8.25 21.89
CA THR A 233 -2.12 7.14 22.45
C THR A 233 -3.56 7.31 22.01
N LEU A 234 -4.07 6.34 21.26
CA LEU A 234 -5.43 6.31 20.75
C LEU A 234 -6.35 5.52 21.69
N PRO A 235 -7.57 6.02 21.92
CA PRO A 235 -8.58 5.36 22.73
C PRO A 235 -9.10 4.09 22.03
N GLY A 236 -9.80 3.24 22.78
CA GLY A 236 -10.60 2.18 22.17
C GLY A 236 -11.86 2.73 21.50
N MET A 237 -12.34 2.01 20.48
CA MET A 237 -13.62 2.24 19.81
C MET A 237 -14.73 1.37 20.41
N ASN A 238 -15.96 1.88 20.40
CA ASN A 238 -17.14 1.19 20.93
C ASN A 238 -17.92 0.39 19.88
N ALA A 239 -17.61 0.55 18.59
CA ALA A 239 -18.31 -0.17 17.53
C ALA A 239 -17.88 -1.63 17.51
N THR A 240 -18.80 -2.55 17.80
CA THR A 240 -18.54 -4.00 17.84
C THR A 240 -18.46 -4.67 16.47
N ASN A 241 -18.60 -3.91 15.38
CA ASN A 241 -18.53 -4.42 14.02
C ASN A 241 -17.38 -3.71 13.31
N GLY A 242 -16.24 -4.40 13.23
CA GLY A 242 -15.12 -3.99 12.41
C GLY A 242 -15.56 -3.83 10.98
N ASP A 243 -15.68 -2.59 10.52
CA ASP A 243 -16.00 -2.37 9.14
C ASP A 243 -14.72 -2.52 8.30
N PRO A 244 -14.63 -3.59 7.49
CA PRO A 244 -13.44 -3.85 6.70
C PRO A 244 -13.40 -2.97 5.44
N ASN A 245 -14.18 -1.89 5.37
CA ASN A 245 -14.12 -0.91 4.29
C ASN A 245 -13.61 0.45 4.83
N VAL A 246 -13.10 0.49 6.06
CA VAL A 246 -12.51 1.70 6.67
C VAL A 246 -11.00 1.53 6.78
N ILE A 247 -10.26 2.40 6.11
CA ILE A 247 -8.80 2.45 6.16
C ILE A 247 -8.38 3.73 6.89
N TRP A 248 -7.66 3.56 7.99
CA TRP A 248 -7.05 4.63 8.78
C TRP A 248 -5.63 4.88 8.28
N ASP A 249 -5.43 5.98 7.58
CA ASP A 249 -4.14 6.39 7.02
C ASP A 249 -3.44 7.38 7.96
N PHE A 250 -2.47 6.90 8.72
CA PHE A 250 -1.66 7.67 9.66
C PHE A 250 -0.37 8.16 8.98
N VAL A 251 -0.55 9.01 7.97
CA VAL A 251 0.51 9.43 7.03
C VAL A 251 1.77 10.01 7.70
N ASP A 252 1.62 10.76 8.79
CA ASP A 252 2.75 11.43 9.46
C ASP A 252 3.13 10.80 10.82
N ALA A 253 2.50 9.69 11.20
CA ALA A 253 2.71 9.12 12.53
C ALA A 253 4.03 8.35 12.61
N THR A 254 4.79 8.57 13.69
CA THR A 254 6.02 7.85 14.01
C THR A 254 5.84 6.87 15.17
N SER A 255 4.82 7.08 16.02
CA SER A 255 4.51 6.17 17.13
C SER A 255 3.02 6.20 17.48
N LEU A 256 2.37 5.05 17.45
CA LEU A 256 0.95 4.91 17.78
C LEU A 256 0.77 3.86 18.87
N THR A 257 -0.02 4.18 19.89
CA THR A 257 -0.45 3.20 20.90
C THR A 257 -1.96 3.09 20.93
N PHE A 258 -2.51 1.95 20.52
CA PHE A 258 -3.94 1.65 20.61
C PHE A 258 -4.25 1.08 21.99
N SER A 259 -4.91 1.86 22.86
CA SER A 259 -5.14 1.49 24.27
C SER A 259 -6.34 0.58 24.50
N GLY A 260 -7.24 0.50 23.52
CA GLY A 260 -8.39 -0.41 23.53
C GLY A 260 -8.61 -0.97 22.14
N SER A 261 -9.70 -1.72 21.96
CA SER A 261 -9.98 -2.36 20.67
C SER A 261 -10.15 -1.31 19.56
N TRP A 262 -9.58 -1.59 18.41
CA TRP A 262 -9.65 -0.76 17.21
C TRP A 262 -10.25 -1.55 16.05
N TYR A 263 -10.92 -0.84 15.15
CA TYR A 263 -11.69 -1.44 14.07
C TYR A 263 -11.40 -0.74 12.74
N GLY A 264 -11.18 -1.54 11.71
CA GLY A 264 -10.74 -1.10 10.39
C GLY A 264 -9.23 -1.27 10.21
N ASP A 265 -8.78 -1.08 8.98
CA ASP A 265 -7.40 -1.31 8.58
C ASP A 265 -6.52 -0.10 8.91
N ILE A 266 -5.28 -0.36 9.26
CA ILE A 266 -4.31 0.64 9.69
C ILE A 266 -3.20 0.71 8.65
N LEU A 267 -3.01 1.88 8.06
CA LEU A 267 -1.91 2.22 7.17
C LEU A 267 -1.04 3.26 7.88
N ALA A 268 0.10 2.84 8.42
CA ALA A 268 0.98 3.68 9.24
C ALA A 268 2.46 3.47 8.86
N PRO A 269 2.84 3.77 7.59
CA PRO A 269 4.11 3.36 6.99
C PRO A 269 5.36 3.68 7.81
N ASP A 270 5.35 4.81 8.52
CA ASP A 270 6.48 5.33 9.28
C ASP A 270 6.36 5.13 10.79
N ALA A 271 5.28 4.50 11.26
CA ALA A 271 4.99 4.36 12.68
C ALA A 271 5.51 3.06 13.28
N THR A 272 6.01 3.14 14.52
CA THR A 272 5.93 2.00 15.43
C THR A 272 4.52 1.91 16.01
N VAL A 273 3.79 0.85 15.70
CA VAL A 273 2.44 0.58 16.23
C VAL A 273 2.52 -0.33 17.43
N THR A 274 1.90 0.06 18.54
CA THR A 274 1.73 -0.77 19.74
C THR A 274 0.25 -0.96 20.00
N ASN A 275 -0.23 -2.20 20.11
CA ASN A 275 -1.62 -2.47 20.49
C ASN A 275 -1.71 -3.10 21.87
N LYS A 276 -2.47 -2.46 22.76
CA LYS A 276 -2.84 -2.96 24.10
C LYS A 276 -4.26 -3.51 24.14
N GLY A 277 -5.10 -3.10 23.19
CA GLY A 277 -6.36 -3.77 22.86
C GLY A 277 -6.30 -4.41 21.49
N ASP A 278 -7.35 -5.14 21.13
CA ASP A 278 -7.36 -5.95 19.92
C ASP A 278 -7.46 -5.07 18.67
N LEU A 279 -6.71 -5.41 17.63
CA LEU A 279 -6.85 -4.78 16.32
C LEU A 279 -7.71 -5.68 15.43
N ASN A 280 -8.85 -5.15 14.99
CA ASN A 280 -9.83 -5.85 14.17
C ASN A 280 -9.74 -5.33 12.73
N GLY A 281 -8.80 -5.90 11.98
CA GLY A 281 -8.45 -5.48 10.63
C GLY A 281 -6.99 -5.81 10.31
N THR A 282 -6.51 -5.28 9.20
CA THR A 282 -5.10 -5.38 8.80
C THR A 282 -4.28 -4.21 9.33
N VAL A 283 -3.01 -4.46 9.63
CA VAL A 283 -2.05 -3.45 10.05
C VAL A 283 -0.84 -3.45 9.13
N PHE A 284 -0.56 -2.30 8.52
CA PHE A 284 0.72 -1.97 7.90
C PHE A 284 1.44 -0.91 8.70
N ALA A 285 2.66 -1.20 9.16
CA ALA A 285 3.47 -0.28 9.95
C ALA A 285 4.98 -0.45 9.79
N GLN A 286 5.77 0.55 10.15
CA GLN A 286 7.23 0.42 10.16
C GLN A 286 7.69 -0.68 11.11
N SER A 287 7.09 -0.77 12.30
CA SER A 287 7.36 -1.84 13.28
C SER A 287 6.13 -2.04 14.14
N ILE A 288 5.94 -3.24 14.68
CA ILE A 288 4.75 -3.58 15.48
C ILE A 288 5.18 -4.21 16.81
N ASN A 289 4.62 -3.70 17.91
CA ASN A 289 4.70 -4.24 19.25
C ASN A 289 3.30 -4.75 19.66
N GLN A 290 3.05 -6.03 19.43
CA GLN A 290 1.79 -6.67 19.71
C GLN A 290 1.68 -7.12 21.17
N LEU A 291 0.79 -6.49 21.93
CA LEU A 291 0.47 -6.87 23.32
C LEU A 291 -0.94 -7.45 23.48
N SER A 292 -1.82 -7.27 22.49
CA SER A 292 -3.16 -7.89 22.40
C SER A 292 -3.36 -8.57 21.05
N GLU A 293 -4.50 -9.21 20.79
CA GLU A 293 -4.73 -9.95 19.55
C GLU A 293 -4.81 -9.05 18.31
N ILE A 294 -4.50 -9.63 17.15
CA ILE A 294 -4.81 -9.06 15.84
C ILE A 294 -5.72 -10.05 15.11
N HIS A 295 -6.97 -9.67 14.94
CA HIS A 295 -8.04 -10.52 14.40
C HIS A 295 -8.15 -10.37 12.88
N ASN A 296 -8.70 -11.40 12.24
CA ASN A 296 -8.83 -11.43 10.80
C ASN A 296 -10.15 -10.82 10.32
N TYR A 297 -10.09 -9.53 10.00
CA TYR A 297 -11.16 -8.78 9.30
C TYR A 297 -10.62 -8.21 7.99
N ASN A 298 -10.12 -9.08 7.10
CA ASN A 298 -9.54 -8.64 5.83
C ASN A 298 -10.46 -7.72 5.03
N LEU A 299 -9.87 -6.65 4.48
CA LEU A 299 -10.47 -5.83 3.42
C LEU A 299 -11.07 -6.71 2.32
N PRO A 300 -12.30 -6.44 1.85
CA PRO A 300 -12.79 -7.01 0.61
C PRO A 300 -11.81 -6.84 -0.54
N THR A 301 -11.62 -7.91 -1.30
CA THR A 301 -10.47 -8.07 -2.20
C THR A 301 -10.39 -7.04 -3.33
N ASP A 302 -11.51 -6.40 -3.66
CA ASP A 302 -11.68 -5.46 -4.76
C ASP A 302 -11.69 -3.99 -4.31
N ILE A 303 -11.59 -3.70 -3.00
CA ILE A 303 -11.69 -2.33 -2.49
C ILE A 303 -10.43 -1.51 -2.77
N LEU A 304 -9.24 -2.11 -2.86
CA LEU A 304 -8.00 -1.36 -3.15
C LEU A 304 -7.60 -1.37 -4.62
N SER A 305 -8.36 -2.05 -5.47
CA SER A 305 -8.02 -2.22 -6.88
C SER A 305 -8.12 -0.91 -7.64
N GLY A 306 -7.08 -0.54 -8.41
CA GLY A 306 -7.10 0.67 -9.23
C GLY A 306 -6.82 1.97 -8.46
N LEU A 307 -6.43 1.91 -7.19
CA LEU A 307 -5.92 3.08 -6.47
C LEU A 307 -4.55 3.48 -7.04
N PRO A 308 -4.27 4.80 -7.15
CA PRO A 308 -3.04 5.29 -7.75
C PRO A 308 -1.86 5.08 -6.80
N THR A 309 -0.76 4.53 -7.30
CA THR A 309 0.54 4.58 -6.63
C THR A 309 1.56 5.28 -7.50
N THR A 310 2.50 5.97 -6.86
CA THR A 310 3.57 6.69 -7.57
C THR A 310 4.67 5.78 -8.10
N THR A 311 4.72 4.51 -7.66
CA THR A 311 5.66 3.52 -8.20
C THR A 311 5.23 3.06 -9.58
N VAL A 312 5.96 3.50 -10.60
CA VAL A 312 5.95 2.92 -11.96
C VAL A 312 5.99 1.39 -11.83
N SER A 313 5.06 0.67 -12.47
CA SER A 313 5.15 -0.79 -12.56
C SER A 313 6.58 -1.15 -12.93
N GLN A 314 7.25 -1.99 -12.13
CA GLN A 314 8.50 -2.60 -12.60
C GLN A 314 8.12 -3.40 -13.83
N SER A 315 8.34 -2.83 -15.01
CA SER A 315 8.33 -3.61 -16.23
C SER A 315 9.30 -4.74 -15.97
N SER A 316 8.85 -5.99 -16.09
CA SER A 316 9.78 -7.11 -16.27
C SER A 316 10.85 -6.64 -17.26
N PRO A 317 12.15 -6.88 -16.99
CA PRO A 317 13.20 -6.34 -17.85
C PRO A 317 12.86 -6.72 -19.27
N VAL A 318 12.49 -5.71 -20.07
CA VAL A 318 12.20 -5.89 -21.48
C VAL A 318 13.51 -6.41 -22.02
N VAL A 319 13.51 -7.68 -22.46
CA VAL A 319 14.66 -8.24 -23.18
C VAL A 319 14.84 -7.34 -24.38
N GLU A 320 15.84 -6.46 -24.34
CA GLU A 320 16.04 -5.48 -25.39
C GLU A 320 16.15 -6.23 -26.72
N PRO A 321 15.28 -5.95 -27.72
CA PRO A 321 15.32 -6.67 -28.97
C PRO A 321 16.56 -6.26 -29.76
N SER A 322 17.68 -6.97 -29.61
CA SER A 322 18.79 -7.01 -30.59
C SER A 322 19.35 -5.65 -31.06
N THR A 323 19.09 -4.53 -30.38
CA THR A 323 19.51 -3.18 -30.80
C THR A 323 21.04 -3.08 -30.85
N LEU A 324 21.72 -3.74 -29.92
CA LEU A 324 23.16 -3.99 -29.97
C LEU A 324 23.56 -4.79 -31.21
N ALA A 325 22.81 -5.83 -31.58
CA ALA A 325 23.09 -6.60 -32.79
C ALA A 325 22.90 -5.77 -34.07
N VAL A 326 21.86 -4.93 -34.15
CA VAL A 326 21.64 -4.01 -35.28
C VAL A 326 22.72 -2.94 -35.35
N LEU A 327 23.15 -2.39 -34.20
CA LEU A 327 24.26 -1.44 -34.13
C LEU A 327 25.57 -2.09 -34.61
N PHE A 328 25.88 -3.30 -34.15
CA PHE A 328 27.07 -4.03 -34.60
C PHE A 328 27.00 -4.36 -36.09
N VAL A 329 25.87 -4.83 -36.61
CA VAL A 329 25.68 -5.07 -38.05
C VAL A 329 25.87 -3.77 -38.85
N GLY A 330 25.36 -2.64 -38.35
CA GLY A 330 25.57 -1.32 -38.96
C GLY A 330 27.04 -0.91 -39.02
N ILE A 331 27.78 -1.05 -37.90
CA ILE A 331 29.21 -0.70 -37.82
C ILE A 331 30.05 -1.61 -38.73
N PHE A 332 29.84 -2.93 -38.68
CA PHE A 332 30.56 -3.89 -39.52
C PHE A 332 30.23 -3.73 -41.00
N GLY A 333 28.96 -3.46 -41.34
CA GLY A 333 28.53 -3.16 -42.71
C GLY A 333 29.23 -1.91 -43.26
N LEU A 334 29.32 -0.84 -42.46
CA LEU A 334 29.99 0.40 -42.85
C LEU A 334 31.51 0.21 -43.02
N ALA A 335 32.14 -0.56 -42.13
CA ALA A 335 33.57 -0.88 -42.22
C ALA A 335 33.89 -1.72 -43.48
N PHE A 336 33.03 -2.68 -43.82
CA PHE A 336 33.19 -3.48 -45.04
C PHE A 336 32.99 -2.65 -46.31
N ALA A 337 31.98 -1.77 -46.34
CA ALA A 337 31.74 -0.85 -47.45
C ALA A 337 32.94 0.08 -47.69
N ARG A 338 33.54 0.62 -46.62
CA ARG A 338 34.76 1.45 -46.70
C ARG A 338 35.95 0.70 -47.27
N ARG A 339 36.16 -0.57 -46.88
CA ARG A 339 37.25 -1.40 -47.44
C ARG A 339 37.07 -1.68 -48.93
N LYS A 340 35.85 -1.96 -49.38
CA LYS A 340 35.58 -2.15 -50.83
C LYS A 340 35.82 -0.88 -51.64
N ALA A 341 35.41 0.29 -51.14
CA ALA A 341 35.63 1.56 -51.82
C ALA A 341 37.13 1.89 -51.97
N ALA A 342 37.94 1.61 -50.95
CA ALA A 342 39.39 1.83 -50.99
C ALA A 342 40.11 0.89 -52.00
N HIS A 343 39.64 -0.36 -52.15
CA HIS A 343 40.18 -1.29 -53.13
C HIS A 343 39.75 -1.02 -54.58
N ALA A 344 38.60 -0.38 -54.81
CA ALA A 344 38.15 -0.01 -56.15
C ALA A 344 38.80 1.29 -56.68
N ALA A 345 39.45 2.05 -55.79
CA ALA A 345 40.15 3.30 -56.11
C ALA A 345 41.68 3.12 -56.27
N ALA A 346 42.18 1.88 -56.15
CA ALA A 346 43.57 1.48 -56.40
C ALA A 346 43.64 0.65 -57.69
#